data_AF-A0A7S3GXJ3-F1
#
_entry.id   AF-A0A7S3GXJ3-F1
#
_cell.length_a   1.000
_cell.length_b   1.000
_cell.length_c   1.000
_cell.angle_alpha   90.00
_cell.angle_beta   90.00
_cell.angle_gamma   90.00
#
_symmetry.space_group_name_H-M   'P 1'
#
loop_
_entity.id
_entity.type
_entity.pdbx_description
1 polymer ?
#
loop_
_entity_poly.entity_id
_entity_poly.type
_entity_poly.pdbx_seq_one_letter_code
_entity_poly.pdbx_strand_id
1 'polypeptide(L)'
;DFQAKKADEEAQLEKIMEGLQEATAELRAQLEVAQTNLMVQEKAVASLQTEKESVATTVSLLQSRAEKAVKTRTQQEEKLQKLYADRDALRGTVSDLETHKNAELLKNIQQREKIIQECVQEENKLSVAIREAVTSAELAKATLQSQQSRTGGSVLVHKLMQAAKRGGALQAAGVHGRLGDLGTIPSEYDCAISTACGMLESIVVDTAAGAQQCISFLREFNLGRATFIALD
;
A
#
# COMPACT_ATOMS: atom_id res chain seq x y z
N ASP A 1 -117.70 48.10 81.43
CA ASP A 1 -117.54 46.69 81.01
C ASP A 1 -116.78 46.48 79.71
N PHE A 2 -117.06 47.19 78.61
CA PHE A 2 -116.37 46.97 77.33
C PHE A 2 -114.90 47.46 77.30
N GLN A 3 -114.59 48.58 77.97
CA GLN A 3 -113.22 49.10 78.07
C GLN A 3 -112.30 48.24 78.94
N ALA A 4 -112.83 47.57 79.97
CA ALA A 4 -112.06 46.65 80.81
C ALA A 4 -111.68 45.38 80.03
N LYS A 5 -112.62 44.82 79.24
CA LYS A 5 -112.33 43.68 78.35
C LYS A 5 -111.32 44.01 77.26
N LYS A 6 -111.35 45.23 76.70
CA LYS A 6 -110.37 45.69 75.70
C LYS A 6 -108.96 45.81 76.29
N ALA A 7 -108.84 46.33 77.51
CA ALA A 7 -107.56 46.41 78.22
C ALA A 7 -107.01 45.03 78.61
N ASP A 8 -107.88 44.10 79.00
CA ASP A 8 -107.50 42.70 79.28
C ASP A 8 -107.06 41.96 78.02
N GLU A 9 -107.74 42.16 76.89
CA GLU A 9 -107.36 41.58 75.58
C GLU A 9 -106.06 42.20 75.04
N GLU A 10 -105.86 43.52 75.17
CA GLU A 10 -104.61 44.21 74.80
C GLU A 10 -103.43 43.70 75.66
N ALA A 11 -103.62 43.51 76.97
CA ALA A 11 -102.59 42.96 77.86
C ALA A 11 -102.29 41.47 77.58
N GLN A 12 -103.28 40.69 77.15
CA GLN A 12 -103.05 39.31 76.68
C GLN A 12 -102.29 39.29 75.35
N LEU A 13 -102.59 40.22 74.43
CA LEU A 13 -101.93 40.32 73.14
C LEU A 13 -100.49 40.78 73.28
N GLU A 14 -100.21 41.70 74.21
CA GLU A 14 -98.85 42.16 74.55
C GLU A 14 -98.02 41.03 75.17
N LYS A 15 -98.60 40.24 76.09
CA LYS A 15 -97.95 39.02 76.61
C LYS A 15 -97.66 37.97 75.54
N ILE A 16 -98.58 37.79 74.58
CA ILE A 16 -98.37 36.85 73.46
C ILE A 16 -97.28 37.38 72.53
N MET A 17 -97.23 38.69 72.28
CA MET A 17 -96.17 39.30 71.46
C MET A 17 -94.80 39.26 72.14
N GLU A 18 -94.70 39.50 73.44
CA GLU A 18 -93.47 39.36 74.21
C GLU A 18 -92.98 37.90 74.21
N GLY A 19 -93.87 36.94 74.44
CA GLY A 19 -93.53 35.51 74.35
C GLY A 19 -93.12 35.08 72.94
N LEU A 20 -93.75 35.63 71.90
CA LEU A 20 -93.34 35.44 70.51
C LEU A 20 -92.00 36.11 70.20
N GLN A 21 -91.72 37.29 70.75
CA GLN A 21 -90.44 37.98 70.62
C GLN A 21 -89.31 37.24 71.30
N GLU A 22 -89.50 36.72 72.50
CA GLU A 22 -88.50 35.89 73.20
C GLU A 22 -88.24 34.58 72.45
N ALA A 23 -89.30 33.87 72.06
CA ALA A 23 -89.17 32.63 71.27
C ALA A 23 -88.53 32.88 69.89
N THR A 24 -88.83 34.01 69.23
CA THR A 24 -88.17 34.38 67.98
C THR A 24 -86.76 34.93 68.17
N ALA A 25 -86.42 35.49 69.34
CA ALA A 25 -85.06 35.92 69.66
C ALA A 25 -84.14 34.71 69.86
N GLU A 26 -84.59 33.68 70.60
CA GLU A 26 -83.83 32.42 70.76
C GLU A 26 -83.64 31.69 69.42
N LEU A 27 -84.71 31.59 68.62
CA LEU A 27 -84.64 31.00 67.28
C LEU A 27 -83.72 31.80 66.35
N ARG A 28 -83.73 33.15 66.43
CA ARG A 28 -82.80 34.00 65.66
C ARG A 28 -81.35 33.81 66.08
N ALA A 29 -81.07 33.69 67.39
CA ALA A 29 -79.73 33.42 67.90
C ALA A 29 -79.23 32.04 67.43
N GLN A 30 -80.07 31.00 67.48
CA GLN A 30 -79.74 29.69 66.95
C GLN A 30 -79.52 29.72 65.43
N LEU A 31 -80.29 30.53 64.71
CA LEU A 31 -80.17 30.70 63.26
C LEU A 31 -78.87 31.43 62.87
N GLU A 32 -78.44 32.45 63.62
CA GLU A 32 -77.13 33.09 63.43
C GLU A 32 -75.97 32.14 63.75
N VAL A 33 -76.05 31.37 64.84
CA VAL A 33 -75.03 30.35 65.17
C VAL A 33 -74.97 29.28 64.08
N ALA A 34 -76.11 28.83 63.56
CA ALA A 34 -76.15 27.90 62.45
C ALA A 34 -75.58 28.51 61.15
N GLN A 35 -75.90 29.76 60.84
CA GLN A 35 -75.37 30.47 59.66
C GLN A 35 -73.86 30.70 59.74
N THR A 36 -73.34 31.09 60.91
CA THR A 36 -71.89 31.28 61.11
C THR A 36 -71.14 29.95 61.01
N ASN A 37 -71.67 28.88 61.60
CA ASN A 37 -71.11 27.53 61.46
C ASN A 37 -71.14 27.04 60.00
N LEU A 38 -72.23 27.31 59.27
CA LEU A 38 -72.37 26.94 57.86
C LEU A 38 -71.35 27.71 57.00
N MET A 39 -71.15 29.00 57.25
CA MET A 39 -70.15 29.82 56.55
C MET A 39 -68.71 29.37 56.82
N VAL A 40 -68.40 28.89 58.03
CA VAL A 40 -67.08 28.30 58.36
C VAL A 40 -66.89 26.96 57.63
N GLN A 41 -67.91 26.11 57.61
CA GLN A 41 -67.90 24.83 56.89
C GLN A 41 -67.74 25.06 55.37
N GLU A 42 -68.45 26.01 54.79
CA GLU A 42 -68.32 26.37 53.36
C GLU A 42 -66.90 26.83 53.01
N LYS A 43 -66.28 27.65 53.86
CA LYS A 43 -64.87 28.06 53.68
C LYS A 43 -63.91 26.87 53.76
N ALA A 44 -64.12 25.95 54.70
CA ALA A 44 -63.31 24.74 54.83
C ALA A 44 -63.48 23.78 53.64
N VAL A 45 -64.71 23.65 53.11
CA VAL A 45 -64.98 22.86 51.90
C VAL A 45 -64.30 23.50 50.69
N ALA A 46 -64.36 24.83 50.55
CA ALA A 46 -63.68 25.54 49.47
C ALA A 46 -62.15 25.34 49.54
N SER A 47 -61.54 25.43 50.73
CA SER A 47 -60.09 25.21 50.88
C SER A 47 -59.71 23.76 50.53
N LEU A 48 -60.46 22.78 51.02
CA LEU A 48 -60.23 21.36 50.70
C LEU A 48 -60.43 21.07 49.21
N GLN A 49 -61.37 21.74 48.53
CA GLN A 49 -61.53 21.64 47.08
C GLN A 49 -60.30 22.19 46.34
N THR A 50 -59.77 23.35 46.74
CA THR A 50 -58.55 23.89 46.12
C THR A 50 -57.34 22.98 46.34
N GLU A 51 -57.18 22.40 47.54
CA GLU A 51 -56.11 21.43 47.81
C GLU A 51 -56.27 20.16 46.97
N LYS A 52 -57.51 19.64 46.84
CA LYS A 52 -57.82 18.47 46.02
C LYS A 52 -57.49 18.71 44.55
N GLU A 53 -57.82 19.87 44.00
CA GLU A 53 -57.47 20.25 42.63
C GLU A 53 -55.96 20.37 42.46
N SER A 54 -55.27 20.99 43.42
CA SER A 54 -53.80 21.04 43.45
C SER A 54 -53.20 19.64 43.41
N VAL A 55 -53.66 18.73 44.28
CA VAL A 55 -53.17 17.35 44.33
C VAL A 55 -53.49 16.62 43.03
N ALA A 56 -54.70 16.77 42.48
CA ALA A 56 -55.07 16.15 41.22
C ALA A 56 -54.17 16.59 40.06
N THR A 57 -53.83 17.89 39.97
CA THR A 57 -52.89 18.38 38.95
C THR A 57 -51.48 17.84 39.15
N THR A 58 -50.98 17.76 40.39
CA THR A 58 -49.66 17.17 40.67
C THR A 58 -49.59 15.69 40.32
N VAL A 59 -50.64 14.92 40.62
CA VAL A 59 -50.75 13.50 40.26
C VAL A 59 -50.75 13.33 38.74
N SER A 60 -51.54 14.13 38.01
CA SER A 60 -51.57 14.11 36.55
C SER A 60 -50.20 14.43 35.93
N LEU A 61 -49.50 15.44 36.47
CA LEU A 61 -48.15 15.81 36.03
C LEU A 61 -47.14 14.68 36.27
N LEU A 62 -47.20 14.04 37.45
CA LEU A 62 -46.33 12.92 37.81
C LEU A 62 -46.60 11.69 36.93
N GLN A 63 -47.86 11.38 36.64
CA GLN A 63 -48.24 10.32 35.72
C GLN A 63 -47.69 10.58 34.31
N SER A 64 -47.88 11.79 33.77
CA SER A 64 -47.31 12.21 32.49
C SER A 64 -45.79 12.05 32.44
N ARG A 65 -45.10 12.42 33.53
CA ARG A 65 -43.65 12.30 33.64
C ARG A 65 -43.20 10.85 33.72
N ALA A 66 -43.91 10.01 34.47
CA ALA A 66 -43.65 8.58 34.57
C ALA A 66 -43.80 7.89 33.21
N GLU A 67 -44.88 8.17 32.47
CA GLU A 67 -45.09 7.62 31.13
C GLU A 67 -43.99 8.02 30.15
N LYS A 68 -43.57 9.30 30.16
CA LYS A 68 -42.45 9.78 29.34
C LYS A 68 -41.16 9.05 29.72
N ALA A 69 -40.87 8.90 31.01
CA ALA A 69 -39.69 8.20 31.50
C ALA A 69 -39.66 6.73 31.06
N VAL A 70 -40.81 6.04 31.14
CA VAL A 70 -40.95 4.65 30.67
C VAL A 70 -40.71 4.57 29.17
N LYS A 71 -41.31 5.45 28.36
CA LYS A 71 -41.10 5.49 26.91
C LYS A 71 -39.63 5.76 26.54
N THR A 72 -38.96 6.66 27.24
CA THR A 72 -37.53 6.92 27.00
C THR A 72 -36.67 5.74 27.41
N ARG A 73 -37.03 5.05 28.49
CA ARG A 73 -36.29 3.87 28.97
C ARG A 73 -36.40 2.71 27.98
N THR A 74 -37.60 2.40 27.49
CA THR A 74 -37.79 1.32 26.50
C THR A 74 -37.04 1.61 25.21
N GLN A 75 -37.10 2.86 24.71
CA GLN A 75 -36.33 3.27 23.53
C GLN A 75 -34.81 3.15 23.73
N GLN A 76 -34.31 3.46 24.93
CA GLN A 76 -32.89 3.29 25.24
C GLN A 76 -32.51 1.81 25.35
N GLU A 77 -33.33 0.98 26.00
CA GLU A 77 -33.12 -0.47 26.10
C GLU A 77 -33.07 -1.13 24.71
N GLU A 78 -33.99 -0.78 23.80
CA GLU A 78 -33.98 -1.25 22.41
C GLU A 78 -32.71 -0.83 21.66
N LYS A 79 -32.26 0.42 21.83
CA LYS A 79 -31.00 0.91 21.23
C LYS A 79 -29.80 0.15 21.80
N LEU A 80 -29.79 -0.13 23.09
CA LEU A 80 -28.73 -0.86 23.77
C LEU A 80 -28.65 -2.31 23.28
N GLN A 81 -29.79 -2.97 23.09
CA GLN A 81 -29.85 -4.31 22.51
C GLN A 81 -29.32 -4.34 21.07
N LYS A 82 -29.69 -3.36 20.24
CA LYS A 82 -29.15 -3.23 18.88
C LYS A 82 -27.63 -3.04 18.88
N LEU A 83 -27.12 -2.14 19.73
CA LEU A 83 -25.68 -1.91 19.86
C LEU A 83 -24.93 -3.16 20.33
N TYR A 84 -25.50 -3.96 21.22
CA TYR A 84 -24.89 -5.23 21.62
C TYR A 84 -24.87 -6.25 20.48
N ALA A 85 -25.97 -6.38 19.72
CA ALA A 85 -26.01 -7.24 18.55
C ALA A 85 -24.99 -6.81 17.48
N ASP A 86 -24.87 -5.51 17.22
CA ASP A 86 -23.89 -4.96 16.28
C ASP A 86 -22.45 -5.20 16.76
N ARG A 87 -22.18 -5.02 18.05
CA ARG A 87 -20.87 -5.31 18.65
C ARG A 87 -20.51 -6.78 18.47
N ASP A 88 -21.44 -7.69 18.75
CA ASP A 88 -21.18 -9.12 18.69
C ASP A 88 -21.00 -9.59 17.24
N ALA A 89 -21.78 -9.05 16.30
CA ALA A 89 -21.58 -9.27 14.87
C ALA A 89 -20.21 -8.76 14.40
N LEU A 90 -19.85 -7.52 14.77
CA LEU A 90 -18.57 -6.93 14.40
C LEU A 90 -17.40 -7.74 14.97
N ARG A 91 -17.50 -8.18 16.23
CA ARG A 91 -16.50 -9.04 16.87
C ARG A 91 -16.34 -10.37 16.13
N GLY A 92 -17.44 -10.98 15.68
CA GLY A 92 -17.42 -12.16 14.81
C GLY A 92 -16.64 -11.89 13.52
N THR A 93 -16.98 -10.81 12.81
CA THR A 93 -16.31 -10.47 11.55
C THR A 93 -14.82 -10.16 11.72
N VAL A 94 -14.42 -9.53 12.82
CA VAL A 94 -13.01 -9.27 13.13
C VAL A 94 -12.27 -10.58 13.39
N SER A 95 -12.85 -11.48 14.17
CA SER A 95 -12.27 -12.81 14.41
C SER A 95 -12.15 -13.62 13.11
N ASP A 96 -13.15 -13.57 12.25
CA ASP A 96 -13.12 -14.29 10.96
C ASP A 96 -12.08 -13.68 10.02
N LEU A 97 -11.97 -12.35 9.96
CA LEU A 97 -10.93 -11.66 9.19
C LEU A 97 -9.53 -11.96 9.72
N GLU A 98 -9.34 -11.94 11.04
CA GLU A 98 -8.06 -12.22 11.68
C GLU A 98 -7.61 -13.66 11.47
N THR A 99 -8.53 -14.61 11.47
CA THR A 99 -8.19 -16.03 11.30
C THR A 99 -8.04 -16.41 9.84
N HIS A 100 -9.04 -16.14 8.99
CA HIS A 100 -9.01 -16.55 7.60
C HIS A 100 -8.06 -15.70 6.76
N LYS A 101 -8.17 -14.37 6.84
CA LYS A 101 -7.41 -13.48 5.96
C LYS A 101 -5.92 -13.52 6.30
N ASN A 102 -5.56 -13.55 7.59
CA ASN A 102 -4.14 -13.68 7.95
C ASN A 102 -3.59 -15.07 7.61
N ALA A 103 -4.34 -16.16 7.82
CA ALA A 103 -3.87 -17.49 7.45
C ALA A 103 -3.66 -17.62 5.93
N GLU A 104 -4.59 -17.11 5.13
CA GLU A 104 -4.45 -17.08 3.67
C GLU A 104 -3.29 -16.18 3.23
N LEU A 105 -3.15 -15.00 3.82
CA LEU A 105 -2.03 -14.10 3.51
C LEU A 105 -0.68 -14.74 3.87
N LEU A 106 -0.57 -15.37 5.04
CA LEU A 106 0.64 -16.08 5.46
C LEU A 106 0.99 -17.21 4.50
N LYS A 107 0.00 -18.00 4.08
CA LYS A 107 0.20 -19.06 3.09
C LYS A 107 0.64 -18.52 1.73
N ASN A 108 0.03 -17.42 1.27
CA ASN A 108 0.42 -16.76 0.02
C ASN A 108 1.84 -16.17 0.10
N ILE A 109 2.22 -15.59 1.24
CA ILE A 109 3.57 -15.08 1.48
C ILE A 109 4.58 -16.23 1.39
N GLN A 110 4.35 -17.33 2.10
CA GLN A 110 5.23 -18.51 2.06
C GLN A 110 5.37 -19.09 0.66
N GLN A 111 4.28 -19.17 -0.11
CA GLN A 111 4.32 -19.63 -1.50
C GLN A 111 5.15 -18.70 -2.38
N ARG A 112 4.97 -17.38 -2.24
CA ARG A 112 5.74 -16.38 -3.01
C ARG A 112 7.20 -16.38 -2.63
N GLU A 113 7.54 -16.51 -1.34
CA GLU A 113 8.92 -16.64 -0.88
C GLU A 113 9.60 -17.87 -1.49
N LYS A 114 8.89 -19.01 -1.57
CA LYS A 114 9.41 -20.21 -2.22
C LYS A 114 9.69 -19.98 -3.71
N ILE A 115 8.76 -19.34 -4.43
CA ILE A 115 8.94 -19.00 -5.85
C ILE A 115 10.13 -18.06 -6.03
N ILE A 116 10.29 -17.05 -5.17
CA ILE A 116 11.43 -16.13 -5.21
C ILE A 116 12.74 -16.90 -5.01
N GLN A 117 12.80 -17.82 -4.04
CA GLN A 117 13.98 -18.65 -3.82
C GLN A 117 14.32 -19.51 -5.05
N GLU A 118 13.31 -20.11 -5.69
CA GLU A 118 13.50 -20.88 -6.93
C GLU A 118 14.01 -19.98 -8.08
N CYS A 119 13.42 -18.79 -8.27
CA CYS A 119 13.86 -17.82 -9.27
C CYS A 119 15.31 -17.36 -9.04
N VAL A 120 15.70 -17.08 -7.80
CA VAL A 120 17.07 -16.67 -7.45
C VAL A 120 18.05 -17.81 -7.71
N GLN A 121 17.67 -19.07 -7.46
CA GLN A 121 18.52 -20.21 -7.79
C GLN A 121 18.72 -20.36 -9.30
N GLU A 122 17.65 -20.22 -10.09
CA GLU A 122 17.74 -20.28 -11.56
C GLU A 122 18.52 -19.10 -12.13
N GLU A 123 18.34 -17.89 -11.60
CA GLU A 123 19.12 -16.71 -11.98
C GLU A 123 20.62 -16.92 -11.74
N ASN A 124 20.99 -17.47 -10.58
CA ASN A 124 22.38 -17.77 -10.27
C ASN A 124 22.97 -18.82 -11.22
N LYS A 125 22.23 -19.89 -11.54
CA LYS A 125 22.66 -20.91 -12.51
C LYS A 125 22.88 -20.30 -13.89
N LEU A 126 21.93 -19.50 -14.37
CA LEU A 126 22.03 -18.83 -15.67
C LEU A 126 23.18 -17.82 -15.69
N SER A 127 23.38 -17.06 -14.61
CA SER A 127 24.49 -16.10 -14.47
C SER A 127 25.85 -16.79 -14.57
N VAL A 128 26.01 -17.95 -13.92
CA VAL A 128 27.22 -18.78 -14.04
C VAL A 128 27.40 -19.28 -15.47
N ALA A 129 26.35 -19.85 -16.08
CA ALA A 129 26.41 -20.35 -17.46
C ALA A 129 26.75 -19.24 -18.47
N ILE A 130 26.23 -18.02 -18.29
CA ILE A 130 26.56 -16.86 -19.13
C ILE A 130 28.03 -16.49 -18.96
N ARG A 131 28.55 -16.44 -17.73
CA ARG A 131 29.97 -16.13 -17.48
C ARG A 131 30.89 -17.17 -18.12
N GLU A 132 30.55 -18.45 -18.02
CA GLU A 132 31.30 -19.54 -18.68
C GLU A 132 31.25 -19.42 -20.21
N ALA A 133 30.08 -19.12 -20.79
CA ALA A 133 29.95 -18.92 -22.22
C ALA A 133 30.75 -17.72 -22.73
N VAL A 134 30.72 -16.59 -22.00
CA VAL A 134 31.47 -15.38 -22.34
C VAL A 134 32.98 -15.63 -22.26
N THR A 135 33.46 -16.22 -21.17
CA THR A 135 34.88 -16.54 -21.01
C THR A 135 35.38 -17.51 -22.08
N SER A 136 34.59 -18.54 -22.40
CA SER A 136 34.89 -19.48 -23.50
C SER A 136 34.95 -18.77 -24.86
N ALA A 137 34.01 -17.87 -25.15
CA ALA A 137 34.00 -17.08 -26.39
C ALA A 137 35.21 -16.14 -26.49
N GLU A 138 35.61 -15.50 -25.38
CA GLU A 138 36.80 -14.66 -25.31
C GLU A 138 38.09 -15.46 -25.56
N LEU A 139 38.22 -16.64 -24.95
CA LEU A 139 39.35 -17.55 -25.18
C LEU A 139 39.42 -18.04 -26.63
N ALA A 140 38.28 -18.41 -27.22
CA ALA A 140 38.20 -18.80 -28.62
C ALA A 140 38.60 -17.64 -29.56
N LYS A 141 38.13 -16.42 -29.27
CA LYS A 141 38.50 -15.22 -30.03
C LYS A 141 39.99 -14.91 -29.93
N ALA A 142 40.57 -14.98 -28.73
CA ALA A 142 42.01 -14.78 -28.53
C ALA A 142 42.82 -15.84 -29.29
N THR A 143 42.39 -17.10 -29.27
CA THR A 143 43.02 -18.19 -30.01
C THR A 143 42.99 -17.93 -31.52
N LEU A 144 41.83 -17.53 -32.06
CA LEU A 144 41.69 -17.21 -33.50
C LEU A 144 42.55 -16.02 -33.92
N GLN A 145 42.61 -14.96 -33.12
CA GLN A 145 43.48 -13.81 -33.39
C GLN A 145 44.97 -14.21 -33.38
N SER A 146 45.38 -15.08 -32.46
CA SER A 146 46.75 -15.59 -32.41
C SER A 146 47.08 -16.46 -33.64
N GLN A 147 46.14 -17.28 -34.12
CA GLN A 147 46.32 -18.10 -35.32
C GLN A 147 46.32 -17.27 -36.61
N GLN A 148 45.45 -16.26 -36.72
CA GLN A 148 45.45 -15.35 -37.87
C GLN A 148 46.75 -14.56 -37.98
N SER A 149 47.30 -14.09 -36.85
CA SER A 149 48.59 -13.39 -36.83
C SER A 149 49.74 -14.27 -37.34
N ARG A 150 49.75 -15.57 -36.98
CA ARG A 150 50.76 -16.54 -37.45
C ARG A 150 50.58 -16.94 -38.92
N THR A 151 49.35 -17.01 -39.42
CA THR A 151 49.05 -17.51 -40.77
C THR A 151 49.13 -16.40 -41.84
N GLY A 152 48.89 -15.14 -41.46
CA GLY A 152 48.92 -14.00 -42.38
C GLY A 152 50.28 -13.80 -43.08
N GLY A 153 51.38 -14.01 -42.36
CA GLY A 153 52.74 -13.93 -42.92
C GLY A 153 53.01 -14.99 -44.01
N SER A 154 52.47 -16.20 -43.86
CA SER A 154 52.68 -17.30 -44.82
C SER A 154 51.92 -17.08 -46.14
N VAL A 155 50.68 -16.58 -46.09
CA VAL A 155 49.89 -16.29 -47.30
C VAL A 155 50.47 -15.12 -48.09
N LEU A 156 50.97 -14.09 -47.38
CA LEU A 156 51.68 -12.94 -47.94
C LEU A 156 52.91 -13.38 -48.75
N VAL A 157 53.79 -14.17 -48.13
CA VAL A 157 55.02 -14.67 -48.76
C VAL A 157 54.68 -15.56 -49.96
N HIS A 158 53.70 -16.45 -49.85
CA HIS A 158 53.30 -17.31 -50.97
C HIS A 158 52.81 -16.53 -52.19
N LYS A 159 51.98 -15.49 -52.00
CA LYS A 159 51.49 -14.64 -53.11
C LYS A 159 52.61 -13.80 -53.73
N LEU A 160 53.54 -13.29 -52.92
CA LEU A 160 54.69 -12.54 -53.43
C LEU A 160 55.62 -13.45 -54.26
N MET A 161 55.90 -14.66 -53.76
CA MET A 161 56.67 -15.67 -54.49
C MET A 161 56.00 -16.11 -55.78
N GLN A 162 54.66 -16.22 -55.80
CA GLN A 162 53.92 -16.52 -57.03
C GLN A 162 54.03 -15.38 -58.06
N ALA A 163 53.95 -14.12 -57.62
CA ALA A 163 54.08 -12.95 -58.49
C ALA A 163 55.51 -12.71 -58.99
N ALA A 164 56.52 -13.22 -58.26
CA ALA A 164 57.93 -13.18 -58.63
C ALA A 164 58.37 -14.31 -59.58
N LYS A 165 57.52 -15.32 -59.86
CA LYS A 165 57.82 -16.38 -60.84
C LYS A 165 57.94 -15.83 -62.27
N ARG A 166 58.66 -16.56 -63.11
CA ARG A 166 58.97 -16.20 -64.51
C ARG A 166 57.66 -15.94 -65.29
N GLY A 167 57.46 -14.70 -65.77
CA GLY A 167 56.23 -14.23 -66.42
C GLY A 167 55.25 -13.46 -65.53
N GLY A 168 55.55 -13.25 -64.24
CA GLY A 168 54.74 -12.50 -63.29
C GLY A 168 55.10 -11.01 -63.18
N ALA A 169 54.21 -10.22 -62.58
CA ALA A 169 54.34 -8.76 -62.44
C ALA A 169 55.58 -8.29 -61.65
N LEU A 170 56.17 -9.15 -60.82
CA LEU A 170 57.31 -8.86 -59.95
C LEU A 170 58.60 -9.57 -60.38
N GLN A 171 58.68 -10.06 -61.62
CA GLN A 171 59.87 -10.77 -62.12
C GLN A 171 61.16 -9.93 -62.03
N ALA A 172 61.05 -8.60 -62.20
CA ALA A 172 62.19 -7.68 -62.13
C ALA A 172 62.62 -7.31 -60.69
N ALA A 173 61.87 -7.73 -59.67
CA ALA A 173 62.09 -7.30 -58.29
C ALA A 173 63.13 -8.15 -57.51
N GLY A 174 63.55 -9.31 -58.03
CA GLY A 174 64.61 -10.14 -57.43
C GLY A 174 64.28 -10.65 -56.03
N VAL A 175 63.11 -11.27 -55.85
CA VAL A 175 62.64 -11.77 -54.54
C VAL A 175 63.21 -13.16 -54.26
N HIS A 176 63.95 -13.32 -53.17
CA HIS A 176 64.50 -14.63 -52.73
C HIS A 176 63.55 -15.39 -51.81
N GLY A 177 62.78 -14.67 -51.00
CA GLY A 177 61.84 -15.25 -50.05
C GLY A 177 62.05 -14.73 -48.63
N ARG A 178 61.42 -15.38 -47.65
CA ARG A 178 61.53 -15.01 -46.24
C ARG A 178 62.89 -15.43 -45.70
N LEU A 179 63.52 -14.57 -44.90
CA LEU A 179 64.85 -14.81 -44.34
C LEU A 179 64.94 -16.14 -43.56
N GLY A 180 63.90 -16.49 -42.80
CA GLY A 180 63.84 -17.76 -42.07
C GLY A 180 63.84 -19.02 -42.95
N ASP A 181 63.45 -18.92 -44.22
CA ASP A 181 63.43 -20.07 -45.15
C ASP A 181 64.76 -20.20 -45.94
N LEU A 182 65.64 -19.19 -45.86
CA LEU A 182 66.93 -19.15 -46.56
C LEU A 182 68.08 -19.76 -45.74
N GLY A 183 67.82 -20.10 -44.47
CA GLY A 183 68.80 -20.71 -43.56
C GLY A 183 68.25 -21.97 -42.91
N THR A 184 69.14 -22.89 -42.53
CA THR A 184 68.77 -24.08 -41.74
C THR A 184 69.59 -24.07 -40.45
N ILE A 185 68.93 -24.36 -39.33
CA ILE A 185 69.51 -24.33 -37.98
C ILE A 185 69.20 -25.68 -37.31
N PRO A 186 70.09 -26.21 -36.45
CA PRO A 186 69.78 -27.39 -35.64
C PRO A 186 68.54 -27.16 -34.76
N SER A 187 67.68 -28.18 -34.63
CA SER A 187 66.40 -28.11 -33.91
C SER A 187 66.54 -27.71 -32.43
N GLU A 188 67.69 -27.96 -31.82
CA GLU A 188 68.00 -27.60 -30.44
C GLU A 188 67.95 -26.08 -30.19
N TYR A 189 68.23 -25.26 -31.21
CA TYR A 189 68.29 -23.80 -31.09
C TYR A 189 67.10 -23.07 -31.76
N ASP A 190 66.18 -23.80 -32.38
CA ASP A 190 65.09 -23.24 -33.19
C ASP A 190 64.16 -22.33 -32.36
N CYS A 191 63.78 -22.76 -31.16
CA CYS A 191 62.90 -21.98 -30.27
C CYS A 191 63.58 -20.69 -29.76
N ALA A 192 64.88 -20.74 -29.46
CA ALA A 192 65.62 -19.59 -28.96
C ALA A 192 65.73 -18.49 -30.04
N ILE A 193 66.05 -18.88 -31.26
CA ILE A 193 66.26 -17.94 -32.37
C ILE A 193 64.93 -17.39 -32.90
N SER A 194 63.89 -18.23 -33.03
CA SER A 194 62.55 -17.80 -33.43
C SER A 194 61.91 -16.83 -32.44
N THR A 195 62.25 -16.93 -31.14
CA THR A 195 61.73 -16.00 -30.12
C THR A 195 62.56 -14.72 -30.03
N ALA A 196 63.89 -14.80 -30.22
CA ALA A 196 64.79 -13.65 -30.08
C ALA A 196 64.78 -12.71 -31.30
N CYS A 197 64.56 -13.23 -32.51
CA CYS A 197 64.77 -12.50 -33.76
C CYS A 197 63.49 -12.39 -34.62
N GLY A 198 62.66 -11.37 -34.37
CA GLY A 198 61.49 -11.06 -35.22
C GLY A 198 61.85 -10.67 -36.68
N MET A 199 63.12 -10.39 -36.97
CA MET A 199 63.59 -10.07 -38.32
C MET A 199 63.54 -11.27 -39.28
N LEU A 200 63.44 -12.51 -38.79
CA LEU A 200 63.34 -13.72 -39.61
C LEU A 200 62.08 -13.75 -40.49
N GLU A 201 61.05 -12.98 -40.14
CA GLU A 201 59.83 -12.82 -40.94
C GLU A 201 60.00 -11.82 -42.11
N SER A 202 61.14 -11.14 -42.21
CA SER A 202 61.41 -10.19 -43.29
C SER A 202 61.71 -10.89 -44.62
N ILE A 203 61.31 -10.27 -45.73
CA ILE A 203 61.50 -10.80 -47.08
C ILE A 203 62.77 -10.21 -47.69
N VAL A 204 63.64 -11.07 -48.20
CA VAL A 204 64.91 -10.70 -48.83
C VAL A 204 64.70 -10.44 -50.33
N VAL A 205 65.19 -9.30 -50.79
CA VAL A 205 65.13 -8.85 -52.19
C VAL A 205 66.49 -8.34 -52.65
N ASP A 206 66.78 -8.46 -53.95
CA ASP A 206 68.08 -8.05 -54.50
C ASP A 206 68.30 -6.55 -54.39
N THR A 207 67.36 -5.72 -54.87
CA THR A 207 67.54 -4.25 -54.96
C THR A 207 66.50 -3.47 -54.17
N ALA A 208 66.85 -2.25 -53.74
CA ALA A 208 65.90 -1.33 -53.09
C ALA A 208 64.72 -0.95 -54.02
N ALA A 209 64.98 -0.87 -55.34
CA ALA A 209 63.93 -0.65 -56.35
C ALA A 209 62.96 -1.83 -56.42
N GLY A 210 63.45 -3.07 -56.32
CA GLY A 210 62.63 -4.28 -56.22
C GLY A 210 61.73 -4.27 -54.98
N ALA A 211 62.26 -3.86 -53.82
CA ALA A 211 61.48 -3.72 -52.59
C ALA A 211 60.28 -2.76 -52.76
N GLN A 212 60.50 -1.60 -53.41
CA GLN A 212 59.44 -0.62 -53.66
C GLN A 212 58.35 -1.16 -54.60
N GLN A 213 58.72 -1.95 -55.61
CA GLN A 213 57.77 -2.63 -56.49
C GLN A 213 56.93 -3.65 -55.71
N CYS A 214 57.56 -4.45 -54.84
CA CYS A 214 56.84 -5.38 -53.96
C CYS A 214 55.86 -4.67 -53.02
N ILE A 215 56.26 -3.54 -52.42
CA ILE A 215 55.39 -2.74 -51.56
C ILE A 215 54.19 -2.19 -52.35
N SER A 216 54.42 -1.73 -53.58
CA SER A 216 53.35 -1.20 -54.45
C SER A 216 52.35 -2.31 -54.81
N PHE A 217 52.84 -3.50 -55.13
CA PHE A 217 52.00 -4.68 -55.38
C PHE A 217 51.18 -5.09 -54.15
N LEU A 218 51.78 -5.10 -52.96
CA LEU A 218 51.05 -5.42 -51.72
C LEU A 218 49.93 -4.42 -51.42
N ARG A 219 50.12 -3.14 -51.76
CA ARG A 219 49.09 -2.09 -51.63
C ARG A 219 47.97 -2.26 -52.66
N GLU A 220 48.31 -2.52 -53.92
CA GLU A 220 47.33 -2.69 -55.00
C GLU A 220 46.40 -3.89 -54.74
N PHE A 221 46.95 -5.00 -54.27
CA PHE A 221 46.20 -6.22 -54.01
C PHE A 221 45.73 -6.36 -52.54
N ASN A 222 45.91 -5.32 -51.71
CA ASN A 222 45.55 -5.27 -50.29
C ASN A 222 45.98 -6.52 -49.49
N LEU A 223 47.19 -7.00 -49.72
CA LEU A 223 47.64 -8.30 -49.20
C LEU A 223 48.16 -8.22 -47.76
N GLY A 224 48.47 -7.02 -47.25
CA GLY A 224 48.93 -6.79 -45.89
C GLY A 224 50.21 -5.94 -45.83
N ARG A 225 50.91 -6.00 -44.69
CA ARG A 225 52.19 -5.31 -44.47
C ARG A 225 53.31 -6.34 -44.38
N ALA A 226 54.45 -6.06 -45.01
CA ALA A 226 55.64 -6.88 -44.95
C ALA A 226 56.89 -5.99 -44.81
N THR A 227 57.91 -6.50 -44.13
CA THR A 227 59.22 -5.86 -44.00
C THR A 227 60.16 -6.48 -45.02
N PHE A 228 60.92 -5.65 -45.74
CA PHE A 228 61.84 -6.08 -46.79
C PHE A 228 63.29 -5.75 -46.41
N ILE A 229 64.21 -6.64 -46.78
CA ILE A 229 65.65 -6.47 -46.66
C ILE A 229 66.22 -6.45 -48.08
N ALA A 230 66.79 -5.32 -48.50
CA ALA A 230 67.49 -5.19 -49.78
C ALA A 230 68.96 -5.64 -49.61
N LEU A 231 69.49 -6.37 -50.59
CA LEU A 231 70.88 -6.85 -50.61
C LEU A 231 71.87 -5.91 -51.31
N ASP A 232 71.37 -5.02 -52.17
CA ASP A 232 72.07 -3.93 -52.90
C ASP A 232 72.40 -2.73 -52.00
#